data_AF-A0A365T8U8-F1
#
_entry.id   AF-A0A365T8U8-F1
#
_cell.length_a   1.000
_cell.length_b   1.000
_cell.length_c   1.000
_cell.angle_alpha   90.00
_cell.angle_beta   90.00
_cell.angle_gamma   90.00
#
_symmetry.space_group_name_H-M   'P 1'
#
loop_
_entity.id
_entity.type
_entity.pdbx_description
1 polymer ?
#
loop_
_entity_poly.entity_id
_entity_poly.type
_entity_poly.pdbx_seq_one_letter_code
_entity_poly.pdbx_strand_id
1 'polypeptide(L)'
;MEKTPSGTSVGVDDPYDHAGLCDHLTGEGKCRYAFEHPEQDPEFARERREDEFRCPAADPRGEWDWEDCPHYRCRNRDRECVRCGLEERRMAHSDERPLLEEHHLSYADRGETLGHEITVYLCRWCHAKVHGSWARIDDDANPDPEAIAEKEGRRSREQREAAFESAAERYDPSGEGGE
;
A
#
# COMPACT_ATOMS: atom_id res chain seq x y z
N MET A 1 -17.22 -9.61 -8.99
CA MET A 1 -16.67 -8.66 -8.00
C MET A 1 -16.64 -9.33 -6.64
N GLU A 2 -15.43 -9.60 -6.18
CA GLU A 2 -15.13 -10.08 -4.84
C GLU A 2 -15.72 -9.15 -3.77
N LYS A 3 -16.01 -9.72 -2.60
CA LYS A 3 -16.65 -9.00 -1.49
C LYS A 3 -15.80 -9.10 -0.23
N THR A 4 -15.82 -8.04 0.56
CA THR A 4 -15.29 -8.03 1.92
C THR A 4 -16.08 -9.01 2.81
N PRO A 5 -15.57 -9.40 3.98
CA PRO A 5 -16.31 -10.20 4.97
C PRO A 5 -17.62 -9.55 5.45
N SER A 6 -17.78 -8.24 5.29
CA SER A 6 -19.03 -7.50 5.58
C SER A 6 -19.96 -7.36 4.37
N GLY A 7 -19.60 -7.94 3.22
CA GLY A 7 -20.41 -8.00 1.99
C GLY A 7 -20.28 -6.79 1.06
N THR A 8 -19.37 -5.84 1.34
CA THR A 8 -19.11 -4.70 0.44
C THR A 8 -18.15 -5.09 -0.69
N SER A 9 -18.24 -4.42 -1.85
CA SER A 9 -17.28 -4.68 -2.94
C SER A 9 -15.86 -4.33 -2.51
N VAL A 10 -14.90 -5.15 -2.92
CA VAL A 10 -13.46 -4.79 -2.96
C VAL A 10 -13.06 -4.21 -4.32
N GLY A 11 -14.00 -4.10 -5.27
CA GLY A 11 -13.79 -3.39 -6.53
C GLY A 11 -12.96 -4.11 -7.59
N VAL A 12 -12.73 -5.42 -7.43
CA VAL A 12 -12.07 -6.31 -8.40
C VAL A 12 -12.88 -7.58 -8.63
N ASP A 13 -12.69 -8.23 -9.79
CA ASP A 13 -13.20 -9.59 -10.02
C ASP A 13 -12.21 -10.66 -9.55
N ASP A 14 -10.91 -10.44 -9.76
CA ASP A 14 -9.83 -11.30 -9.28
C ASP A 14 -8.77 -10.46 -8.52
N PRO A 15 -8.51 -10.71 -7.23
CA PRO A 15 -7.45 -10.04 -6.47
C PRO A 15 -6.04 -10.27 -7.03
N TYR A 16 -5.78 -11.39 -7.70
CA TYR A 16 -4.45 -11.75 -8.21
C TYR A 16 -4.04 -10.97 -9.46
N ASP A 17 -4.98 -10.30 -10.13
CA ASP A 17 -4.64 -9.32 -11.17
C ASP A 17 -3.79 -8.16 -10.61
N HIS A 18 -3.80 -7.98 -9.28
CA HIS A 18 -3.02 -6.98 -8.55
C HIS A 18 -1.95 -7.60 -7.66
N ALA A 19 -1.73 -8.91 -7.75
CA ALA A 19 -0.67 -9.61 -7.04
C ALA A 19 0.72 -9.32 -7.63
N GLY A 20 1.74 -9.41 -6.78
CA GLY A 20 3.14 -9.26 -7.15
C GLY A 20 3.99 -10.30 -6.43
N LEU A 21 5.25 -9.96 -6.12
CA LEU A 21 6.09 -10.84 -5.32
C LEU A 21 5.57 -10.92 -3.88
N CYS A 22 5.66 -12.11 -3.29
CA CYS A 22 5.33 -12.32 -1.88
C CYS A 22 6.23 -11.47 -0.96
N ASP A 23 5.66 -10.83 0.06
CA ASP A 23 6.36 -10.00 1.04
C ASP A 23 7.32 -10.80 1.93
N HIS A 24 7.08 -12.11 2.03
CA HIS A 24 7.95 -13.05 2.72
C HIS A 24 9.08 -13.58 1.83
N LEU A 25 9.06 -13.30 0.52
CA LEU A 25 10.15 -13.67 -0.37
C LEU A 25 11.39 -12.83 -0.07
N THR A 26 12.51 -13.52 0.17
CA THR A 26 13.82 -12.90 0.28
C THR A 26 14.48 -12.79 -1.10
N GLY A 27 15.48 -11.90 -1.24
CA GLY A 27 16.25 -11.77 -2.48
C GLY A 27 17.02 -13.03 -2.90
N GLU A 28 17.21 -13.99 -1.98
CA GLU A 28 17.82 -15.29 -2.25
C GLU A 28 16.80 -16.36 -2.70
N GLY A 29 15.52 -16.00 -2.86
CA GLY A 29 14.47 -16.97 -3.19
C GLY A 29 13.97 -17.80 -2.00
N LYS A 30 14.30 -17.40 -0.76
CA LYS A 30 13.86 -18.11 0.45
C LYS A 30 12.58 -17.52 1.04
N CYS A 31 11.79 -18.36 1.70
CA CYS A 31 10.58 -18.02 2.44
C CYS A 31 10.93 -17.57 3.87
N ARG A 32 10.83 -16.25 4.12
CA ARG A 32 11.05 -15.67 5.46
C ARG A 32 10.00 -16.13 6.48
N TYR A 33 8.75 -16.31 6.04
CA TYR A 33 7.64 -16.73 6.90
C TYR A 33 7.94 -18.04 7.62
N ALA A 34 8.34 -19.08 6.87
CA ALA A 34 8.69 -20.39 7.44
C ALA A 34 9.85 -20.34 8.45
N PHE A 35 10.73 -19.36 8.32
CA PHE A 35 11.86 -19.16 9.21
C PHE A 35 11.48 -18.38 10.49
N GLU A 36 10.71 -17.29 10.35
CA GLU A 36 10.35 -16.39 11.45
C GLU A 36 9.13 -16.84 12.26
N HIS A 37 8.24 -17.63 11.65
CA HIS A 37 6.97 -18.06 12.25
C HIS A 37 6.76 -19.59 12.24
N PRO A 38 7.76 -20.42 12.61
CA PRO A 38 7.63 -21.87 12.55
C PRO A 38 6.54 -22.43 13.47
N GLU A 39 6.15 -21.69 14.50
CA GLU A 39 5.08 -22.09 15.42
C GLU A 39 3.67 -21.87 14.88
N GLN A 40 3.51 -20.98 13.88
CA GLN A 40 2.20 -20.64 13.31
C GLN A 40 1.74 -21.67 12.28
N ASP A 41 2.68 -22.27 11.55
CA ASP A 41 2.46 -23.42 10.69
C ASP A 41 3.67 -24.37 10.75
N PRO A 42 3.71 -25.27 11.75
CA PRO A 42 4.85 -26.17 11.97
C PRO A 42 5.11 -27.15 10.83
N GLU A 43 4.06 -27.56 10.11
CA GLU A 43 4.19 -28.50 9.00
C GLU A 43 4.83 -27.80 7.80
N PHE A 44 4.30 -26.65 7.40
CA PHE A 44 4.89 -25.83 6.34
C PHE A 44 6.34 -25.46 6.67
N ALA A 45 6.61 -25.02 7.91
CA ALA A 45 7.95 -24.65 8.32
C ALA A 45 8.93 -25.83 8.32
N ARG A 46 8.47 -27.04 8.66
CA ARG A 46 9.30 -28.27 8.58
C ARG A 46 9.64 -28.60 7.13
N GLU A 47 8.65 -28.66 6.24
CA GLU A 47 8.88 -28.95 4.82
C GLU A 47 9.82 -27.92 4.18
N ARG A 48 9.59 -26.63 4.45
CA ARG A 48 10.47 -25.58 3.95
C ARG A 48 11.88 -25.73 4.52
N ARG A 49 12.05 -26.10 5.79
CA ARG A 49 13.37 -26.34 6.39
C ARG A 49 14.14 -27.49 5.72
N GLU A 50 13.44 -28.55 5.31
CA GLU A 50 14.02 -29.67 4.57
C GLU A 50 14.52 -29.23 3.18
N ASP A 51 13.87 -28.24 2.58
CA ASP A 51 14.26 -27.61 1.31
C ASP A 51 15.01 -26.27 1.48
N GLU A 52 15.81 -26.15 2.56
CA GLU A 52 16.67 -24.98 2.84
C GLU A 52 15.93 -23.62 2.81
N PHE A 53 14.65 -23.64 3.21
CA PHE A 53 13.69 -22.55 3.18
C PHE A 53 13.41 -21.99 1.79
N ARG A 54 13.60 -22.73 0.70
CA ARG A 54 13.22 -22.26 -0.64
C ARG A 54 11.73 -21.90 -0.68
N CYS A 55 11.41 -20.77 -1.31
CA CYS A 55 10.02 -20.37 -1.51
C CYS A 55 9.41 -21.21 -2.65
N PRO A 56 8.37 -22.02 -2.39
CA PRO A 56 7.82 -22.92 -3.40
C PRO A 56 7.12 -22.16 -4.54
N ALA A 57 6.38 -21.09 -4.22
CA ALA A 57 5.66 -20.26 -5.20
C ALA A 57 6.59 -19.33 -6.03
N ALA A 58 7.83 -19.13 -5.60
CA ALA A 58 8.82 -18.35 -6.34
C ALA A 58 9.80 -19.22 -7.13
N ASP A 59 9.75 -20.56 -6.98
CA ASP A 59 10.62 -21.47 -7.71
C ASP A 59 10.12 -21.58 -9.17
N PRO A 60 10.89 -21.15 -10.18
CA PRO A 60 10.47 -21.26 -11.58
C PRO A 60 10.38 -22.71 -12.09
N ARG A 61 10.88 -23.68 -11.30
CA ARG A 61 10.75 -25.12 -11.56
C ARG A 61 9.74 -25.79 -10.64
N GLY A 62 9.16 -25.04 -9.70
CA GLY A 62 8.14 -25.51 -8.78
C GLY A 62 6.78 -25.63 -9.47
N GLU A 63 5.86 -26.32 -8.80
CA GLU A 63 4.49 -26.52 -9.25
C GLU A 63 3.51 -25.53 -8.62
N TRP A 64 3.99 -24.66 -7.73
CA TRP A 64 3.14 -23.72 -6.98
C TRP A 64 3.11 -22.37 -7.69
N ASP A 65 1.90 -21.87 -7.91
CA ASP A 65 1.63 -20.46 -8.13
C ASP A 65 1.47 -19.73 -6.78
N TRP A 66 1.35 -18.40 -6.82
CA TRP A 66 1.12 -17.61 -5.60
C TRP A 66 -0.14 -18.02 -4.86
N GLU A 67 -1.17 -18.45 -5.60
CA GLU A 67 -2.46 -18.88 -5.09
C GLU A 67 -2.38 -20.21 -4.32
N ASP A 68 -1.34 -21.02 -4.55
CA ASP A 68 -1.16 -22.29 -3.86
C ASP A 68 -0.49 -22.11 -2.48
N CYS A 69 0.09 -20.94 -2.22
CA CYS A 69 0.86 -20.70 -1.01
C CYS A 69 -0.01 -20.14 0.12
N PRO A 70 -0.33 -20.91 1.18
CA PRO A 70 -1.25 -20.46 2.25
C PRO A 70 -0.78 -19.19 2.98
N HIS A 71 0.53 -18.94 2.98
CA HIS A 71 1.14 -17.76 3.61
C HIS A 71 1.45 -16.64 2.61
N TYR A 72 0.83 -16.67 1.42
CA TYR A 72 1.03 -15.65 0.42
C TYR A 72 0.51 -14.31 0.90
N ARG A 73 1.38 -13.32 0.85
CA ARG A 73 1.06 -11.95 1.20
C ARG A 73 1.71 -11.05 0.19
N CYS A 74 0.92 -10.16 -0.40
CA CYS A 74 1.44 -9.15 -1.29
C CYS A 74 0.82 -7.82 -0.98
N ARG A 75 1.67 -6.88 -0.54
CA ARG A 75 1.32 -5.48 -0.48
C ARG A 75 1.99 -4.73 -1.60
N ASN A 76 1.18 -4.04 -2.41
CA ASN A 76 1.68 -3.09 -3.38
C ASN A 76 2.56 -2.04 -2.65
N ARG A 77 3.79 -1.85 -3.14
CA ARG A 77 4.78 -0.97 -2.52
C ARG A 77 4.78 0.43 -3.13
N ASP A 78 4.16 0.58 -4.29
CA ASP A 78 4.00 1.86 -4.96
C ASP A 78 3.02 2.69 -4.13
N ARG A 79 3.52 3.83 -3.65
CA ARG A 79 2.75 4.77 -2.83
C ARG A 79 1.88 5.63 -3.75
N GLU A 80 1.03 4.98 -4.53
CA GLU A 80 0.12 5.58 -5.50
C GLU A 80 -1.27 4.92 -5.44
N CYS A 81 -2.31 5.71 -5.64
CA CYS A 81 -3.66 5.19 -5.78
C CYS A 81 -3.80 4.40 -7.09
N VAL A 82 -4.04 3.09 -7.00
CA VAL A 82 -4.14 2.22 -8.18
C VAL A 82 -5.27 2.58 -9.14
N ARG A 83 -6.30 3.30 -8.65
CA ARG A 83 -7.47 3.70 -9.45
C ARG A 83 -7.29 5.03 -10.20
N CYS A 84 -6.51 5.96 -9.67
CA CYS A 84 -6.44 7.31 -10.23
C CYS A 84 -5.05 7.92 -10.33
N GLY A 85 -4.00 7.19 -9.96
CA GLY A 85 -2.62 7.68 -10.05
C GLY A 85 -2.26 8.76 -9.03
N LEU A 86 -3.08 9.00 -8.00
CA LEU A 86 -2.73 9.96 -6.96
C LEU A 86 -1.57 9.42 -6.12
N GLU A 87 -0.38 9.99 -6.28
CA GLU A 87 0.77 9.66 -5.42
C GLU A 87 0.63 10.22 -4.01
N GLU A 88 1.17 9.50 -3.03
CA GLU A 88 1.28 9.95 -1.64
C GLU A 88 2.23 11.15 -1.49
N ARG A 89 1.90 12.02 -0.53
CA ARG A 89 2.77 13.10 -0.03
C ARG A 89 2.61 13.15 1.48
N ARG A 90 3.50 12.44 2.19
CA ARG A 90 3.48 12.39 3.65
C ARG A 90 4.17 13.61 4.25
N MET A 91 3.44 14.30 5.11
CA MET A 91 3.99 15.35 5.96
C MET A 91 4.61 14.68 7.21
N ALA A 92 5.94 14.61 7.29
CA ALA A 92 6.63 13.90 8.37
C ALA A 92 6.37 14.46 9.78
N HIS A 93 5.96 15.73 9.86
CA HIS A 93 5.73 16.47 11.11
C HIS A 93 4.25 16.80 11.36
N SER A 94 3.34 16.08 10.71
CA SER A 94 1.90 16.30 10.84
C SER A 94 1.17 14.99 11.12
N ASP A 95 0.20 15.05 12.03
CA ASP A 95 -0.74 13.96 12.33
C ASP A 95 -1.94 13.93 11.37
N GLU A 96 -1.89 14.72 10.28
CA GLU A 96 -2.91 14.70 9.24
C GLU A 96 -3.08 13.31 8.62
N ARG A 97 -4.34 12.91 8.43
CA ARG A 97 -4.68 11.62 7.82
C ARG A 97 -4.01 11.50 6.43
N PRO A 98 -3.32 10.38 6.12
CA PRO A 98 -2.64 10.19 4.84
C PRO A 98 -3.54 10.39 3.62
N LEU A 99 -2.95 10.67 2.44
CA LEU A 99 -3.73 10.72 1.21
C LEU A 99 -4.16 9.31 0.80
N LEU A 100 -3.28 8.32 1.01
CA LEU A 100 -3.51 6.92 0.66
C LEU A 100 -3.86 6.07 1.87
N GLU A 101 -4.79 5.16 1.67
CA GLU A 101 -5.27 4.16 2.62
C GLU A 101 -5.04 2.76 2.04
N GLU A 102 -4.71 1.80 2.91
CA GLU A 102 -4.60 0.39 2.52
C GLU A 102 -6.00 -0.14 2.18
N HIS A 103 -6.10 -0.81 1.03
CA HIS A 103 -7.32 -1.41 0.53
C HIS A 103 -7.06 -2.90 0.29
N HIS A 104 -7.78 -3.75 1.03
CA HIS A 104 -7.60 -5.19 0.99
C HIS A 104 -8.50 -5.79 -0.08
N LEU A 105 -7.91 -6.46 -1.06
CA LEU A 105 -8.62 -7.15 -2.14
C LEU A 105 -8.98 -8.59 -1.75
N SER A 106 -8.09 -9.23 -0.99
CA SER A 106 -8.33 -10.52 -0.35
C SER A 106 -8.03 -10.41 1.13
N TYR A 107 -8.84 -11.07 1.94
CA TYR A 107 -8.67 -11.16 3.39
C TYR A 107 -8.21 -12.57 3.75
N ALA A 108 -7.38 -12.67 4.79
CA ALA A 108 -7.23 -13.93 5.50
C ALA A 108 -8.62 -14.32 6.04
N ASP A 109 -9.13 -15.49 5.63
CA ASP A 109 -10.44 -15.95 6.08
C ASP A 109 -10.45 -15.99 7.62
N ARG A 110 -11.54 -15.52 8.23
CA ARG A 110 -11.60 -15.17 9.66
C ARG A 110 -11.83 -16.42 10.52
N GLY A 111 -11.13 -17.51 10.23
CA GLY A 111 -11.23 -18.81 10.89
C GLY A 111 -10.08 -19.75 10.52
N GLU A 112 -9.13 -19.91 11.45
CA GLU A 112 -8.18 -21.03 11.61
C GLU A 112 -7.27 -21.42 10.42
N THR A 113 -7.36 -20.76 9.27
CA THR A 113 -6.46 -20.93 8.13
C THR A 113 -5.81 -19.59 7.79
N LEU A 114 -4.48 -19.58 7.83
CA LEU A 114 -3.67 -18.46 7.37
C LEU A 114 -4.04 -18.27 5.88
N GLY A 115 -4.70 -17.14 5.59
CA GLY A 115 -5.26 -16.88 4.27
C GLY A 115 -4.52 -15.75 3.57
N HIS A 116 -4.59 -15.76 2.25
CA HIS A 116 -3.86 -14.83 1.41
C HIS A 116 -4.26 -13.38 1.68
N GLU A 117 -3.29 -12.49 1.76
CA GLU A 117 -3.54 -11.06 1.91
C GLU A 117 -2.95 -10.32 0.72
N ILE A 118 -3.82 -9.77 -0.13
CA ILE A 118 -3.45 -8.89 -1.23
C ILE A 118 -3.94 -7.48 -0.91
N THR A 119 -3.01 -6.55 -0.77
CA THR A 119 -3.29 -5.18 -0.34
C THR A 119 -2.75 -4.19 -1.36
N VAL A 120 -3.60 -3.25 -1.77
CA VAL A 120 -3.24 -2.13 -2.65
C VAL A 120 -3.43 -0.80 -1.92
N TYR A 121 -2.98 0.30 -2.53
CA TYR A 121 -3.26 1.64 -2.04
C TYR A 121 -4.35 2.31 -2.86
N LEU A 122 -5.32 2.91 -2.18
CA LEU A 122 -6.30 3.83 -2.77
C LEU A 122 -6.23 5.17 -2.06
N CYS A 123 -6.44 6.27 -2.79
CA CYS A 123 -6.65 7.54 -2.13
C CYS A 123 -7.97 7.52 -1.36
N ARG A 124 -8.06 8.26 -0.26
CA ARG A 124 -9.25 8.25 0.62
C ARG A 124 -10.59 8.46 -0.11
N TRP A 125 -10.58 9.25 -1.19
CA TRP A 125 -11.76 9.48 -2.02
C TRP A 125 -12.13 8.28 -2.89
N CYS A 126 -11.14 7.66 -3.56
CA CYS A 126 -11.38 6.43 -4.34
C CYS A 126 -11.76 5.27 -3.43
N HIS A 127 -11.13 5.15 -2.26
CA HIS A 127 -11.44 4.13 -1.28
C HIS A 127 -12.90 4.21 -0.82
N ALA A 128 -13.34 5.41 -0.43
CA ALA A 128 -14.75 5.67 -0.10
C ALA A 128 -15.67 5.38 -1.29
N LYS A 129 -15.24 5.68 -2.53
CA LYS A 129 -16.04 5.43 -3.72
C LYS A 129 -16.20 3.93 -4.02
N VAL A 130 -15.16 3.11 -3.86
CA VAL A 130 -15.24 1.64 -4.08
C VAL A 130 -16.18 0.96 -3.08
N HIS A 131 -16.18 1.41 -1.82
CA HIS A 131 -17.08 0.84 -0.81
C HIS A 131 -18.47 1.49 -0.79
N GLY A 132 -18.57 2.78 -1.15
CA GLY A 132 -19.82 3.55 -1.13
C GLY A 132 -20.57 3.59 -2.46
N SER A 133 -19.94 3.15 -3.55
CA SER A 133 -20.53 3.02 -4.87
C SER A 133 -19.94 1.78 -5.56
N TRP A 134 -20.65 1.17 -6.49
CA TRP A 134 -20.19 -0.03 -7.22
C TRP A 134 -18.98 0.21 -8.17
N ALA A 135 -18.17 1.24 -7.90
CA ALA A 135 -16.97 1.57 -8.65
C ALA A 135 -15.91 0.49 -8.49
N ARG A 136 -15.08 0.34 -9.52
CA ARG A 136 -13.99 -0.61 -9.55
C ARG A 136 -12.65 0.11 -9.38
N ILE A 137 -11.62 -0.65 -9.00
CA ILE A 137 -10.28 -0.08 -8.87
C ILE A 137 -9.56 0.05 -10.22
N ASP A 138 -9.98 -0.71 -11.22
CA ASP A 138 -9.46 -0.70 -12.60
C ASP A 138 -10.21 0.28 -13.52
N ASP A 139 -11.17 1.05 -12.98
CA ASP A 139 -11.84 2.12 -13.71
C ASP A 139 -10.84 3.19 -14.16
N ASP A 140 -10.94 3.63 -15.42
CA ASP A 140 -10.25 4.84 -15.88
C ASP A 140 -10.84 6.07 -15.18
N ALA A 141 -10.15 6.52 -14.13
CA ALA A 141 -10.62 7.57 -13.25
C ALA A 141 -9.55 8.63 -13.02
N ASN A 142 -9.94 9.89 -13.20
CA ASN A 142 -9.11 11.01 -12.76
C ASN A 142 -9.22 11.21 -11.24
N PRO A 143 -8.17 11.73 -10.57
CA PRO A 143 -8.25 12.11 -9.16
C PRO A 143 -9.39 13.09 -8.90
N ASP A 144 -10.00 12.96 -7.73
CA ASP A 144 -11.02 13.91 -7.29
C ASP A 144 -10.40 15.32 -7.17
N PRO A 145 -11.09 16.40 -7.59
CA PRO A 145 -10.59 17.76 -7.43
C PRO A 145 -10.18 18.10 -5.99
N GLU A 146 -10.89 17.57 -4.98
CA GLU A 146 -10.52 17.75 -3.58
C GLU A 146 -9.23 16.99 -3.24
N ALA A 147 -9.01 15.83 -3.86
CA ALA A 147 -7.76 15.07 -3.71
C ALA A 147 -6.55 15.82 -4.26
N ILE A 148 -6.72 16.48 -5.41
CA ILE A 148 -5.69 17.31 -6.03
C ILE A 148 -5.40 18.53 -5.14
N ALA A 149 -6.45 19.22 -4.68
CA ALA A 149 -6.30 20.39 -3.81
C ALA A 149 -5.51 20.07 -2.53
N GLU A 150 -5.77 18.90 -1.94
CA GLU A 150 -5.07 18.43 -0.74
C GLU A 150 -3.60 18.08 -1.01
N LYS A 151 -3.30 17.40 -2.13
CA LYS A 151 -1.92 17.11 -2.56
C LYS A 151 -1.13 18.41 -2.78
N GLU A 152 -1.69 19.38 -3.50
CA GLU A 152 -1.03 20.67 -3.74
C GLU A 152 -0.93 21.51 -2.46
N GLY A 153 -1.90 21.41 -1.55
CA GLY A 153 -1.85 22.05 -0.24
C GLY A 153 -0.70 21.52 0.62
N ARG A 154 -0.43 20.21 0.59
CA ARG A 154 0.75 19.60 1.24
C ARG A 154 2.05 20.06 0.61
N ARG A 155 2.15 19.99 -0.71
CA ARG A 155 3.30 20.47 -1.48
C ARG A 155 3.63 21.94 -1.19
N SER A 156 2.61 22.77 -1.01
CA SER A 156 2.78 24.19 -0.65
C SER A 156 3.29 24.37 0.78
N ARG A 157 2.88 23.52 1.73
CA ARG A 157 3.40 23.52 3.11
C ARG A 157 4.85 23.06 3.16
N GLU A 158 5.18 21.95 2.50
CA GLU A 158 6.56 21.46 2.36
C GLU A 158 7.48 22.56 1.81
N GLN A 159 7.04 23.27 0.76
CA GLN A 159 7.79 24.39 0.19
C GLN A 159 7.97 25.56 1.16
N ARG A 160 6.96 25.88 1.98
CA ARG A 160 7.09 26.94 3.00
C ARG A 160 8.04 26.55 4.13
N GLU A 161 8.04 25.29 4.54
CA GLU A 161 8.96 24.78 5.56
C GLU A 161 10.41 24.72 5.04
N ALA A 162 10.58 24.39 3.76
CA ALA A 162 11.88 24.40 3.09
C ALA A 162 12.32 25.81 2.64
N ALA A 163 11.44 26.82 2.72
CA ALA A 163 11.77 28.18 2.31
C ALA A 163 12.76 28.78 3.30
N PHE A 164 13.96 29.04 2.82
CA PHE A 164 14.97 29.77 3.57
C PHE A 164 14.74 31.27 3.39
N GLU A 165 14.43 31.98 4.48
CA GLU A 165 14.47 33.45 4.48
C GLU A 165 15.92 33.93 4.58
N SER A 166 16.40 34.59 3.53
CA SER A 166 17.73 35.17 3.51
C SER A 166 17.84 36.33 4.51
N ALA A 167 19.05 36.58 5.01
CA ALA A 167 19.29 37.69 5.92
C ALA A 167 18.95 39.06 5.31
N ALA A 168 18.98 39.19 3.97
CA ALA A 168 18.61 40.41 3.26
C ALA A 168 17.10 40.68 3.29
N GLU A 169 16.27 39.63 3.30
CA GLU A 169 14.80 39.76 3.40
C GLU A 169 14.33 40.10 4.83
N ARG A 170 15.14 39.78 5.85
CA ARG A 170 14.90 40.20 7.24
C ARG A 170 15.30 41.64 7.54
N TYR A 171 16.23 42.19 6.76
CA TYR A 171 16.74 43.55 6.93
C TYR A 171 16.16 44.44 5.83
N ASP A 172 14.86 44.69 5.89
CA ASP A 172 14.27 45.74 5.06
C ASP A 172 14.71 47.12 5.60
N PRO A 173 15.53 47.90 4.87
CA PRO A 173 16.01 49.20 5.32
C PRO A 173 15.05 50.35 4.98
N SER A 174 13.82 50.09 4.50
CA SER A 174 12.84 51.14 4.13
C SER A 174 12.07 51.73 5.31
N GLY A 175 12.52 51.47 6.55
CA GLY A 175 12.21 52.30 7.71
C GLY A 175 12.96 53.63 7.71
N GLU A 176 12.79 54.45 6.66
CA GLU A 176 12.94 55.90 6.76
C GLU A 176 11.72 56.40 7.56
N GLY A 177 11.75 57.19 8.64
CA GLY A 177 12.75 58.07 9.23
C GLY A 177 11.91 59.10 10.00
N GLY A 178 12.17 59.32 11.28
CA GLY A 178 11.40 60.26 12.10
C GLY A 178 12.11 60.53 13.41
N GLU A 179 12.88 61.63 13.40
CA GLU A 179 13.54 62.26 14.56
C GLU A 179 12.61 62.52 15.75
#